data_AF-A0A848N3Y8-F1
#
_entry.id   AF-A0A848N3Y8-F1
#
_cell.length_a   1.000
_cell.length_b   1.000
_cell.length_c   1.000
_cell.angle_alpha   90.00
_cell.angle_beta   90.00
_cell.angle_gamma   90.00
#
_symmetry.space_group_name_H-M   'P 1'
#
loop_
_entity.id
_entity.type
_entity.pdbx_description
1 polymer ?
#
loop_
_entity_poly.entity_id
_entity_poly.type
_entity_poly.pdbx_seq_one_letter_code
_entity_poly.pdbx_strand_id
1 'polypeptide(L)'
;MKNKLMLRLCLMVIALLSLNSCRQEDLYEQGAKPQGKDQYKVYMMNRKQITSDFALFDKVARIQSVFTERKNLNARSIQDSVLDGGVVKIDKVLVVENEGGQKTYTFPLKRTFPTSTIENLVLKRNTDSTFSGVLVQYHLSSRDKDLFNKWHSVDLKSKTKIYDINNLSIATSAKIITTSFGCFTMSYEDGMCGEGLHPYGDTSCTFTPTNQPTKQAQPPRILFIKAIPSCGGDGSVASNPNPATGSVPNGGGEALTMMFDEYDLTYHNGDITDPDFQFWYKVNQFVQAQPQNVQSLNAEHQYVFYFIHSYFKLNGGLTNANKIFVANRLQQLAAWLYDTSMGTHLDYNQKLNVGIWSVKYLMENPDVTWDDFKNQYLTSPCEKVKTATNTVTGLKDKLVSLNTPANLNLTYEKGATITDDAQGNITMTTKDGSPGNTFIQFEVPATGEMIVYLHTHFNGTNMMPVFTFEDLMTFASMYQYRVYNHKPVTKLTMYVISPSGVFAMVIEDLAKFDTDAYRVWGEERDFLEAEYYADLKKNPTNTIENVIKEISKSLPKFGIGLYKANANLTGWSRLTYDPNTNQTTAVPCN
;
A
#
# COMPACT_ATOMS: atom_id res chain seq x y z
N MET A 1 -50.40 -23.01 36.54
CA MET A 1 -49.35 -21.97 36.35
C MET A 1 -47.91 -22.51 36.35
N LYS A 2 -47.57 -23.59 37.09
CA LYS A 2 -46.21 -24.16 37.15
C LYS A 2 -45.63 -24.63 35.79
N ASN A 3 -46.45 -25.18 34.89
CA ASN A 3 -45.93 -25.74 33.62
C ASN A 3 -45.47 -24.68 32.61
N LYS A 4 -46.00 -23.45 32.69
CA LYS A 4 -45.60 -22.35 31.78
C LYS A 4 -44.30 -21.68 32.23
N LEU A 5 -43.98 -21.74 33.52
CA LEU A 5 -42.73 -21.19 34.05
C LEU A 5 -41.54 -22.06 33.62
N MET A 6 -41.70 -23.39 33.68
CA MET A 6 -40.65 -24.32 33.28
C MET A 6 -40.32 -24.21 31.78
N LEU A 7 -41.34 -24.07 30.92
CA LEU A 7 -41.13 -23.86 29.50
C LEU A 7 -40.41 -22.53 29.18
N ARG A 8 -40.73 -21.44 29.90
CA ARG A 8 -40.04 -20.15 29.74
C ARG A 8 -38.60 -20.20 30.22
N LEU A 9 -38.32 -20.95 31.29
CA LEU A 9 -36.95 -21.17 31.74
C LEU A 9 -36.14 -21.97 30.71
N CYS A 10 -36.72 -23.03 30.14
CA CYS A 10 -36.06 -23.81 29.09
C CYS A 10 -35.75 -22.97 27.85
N LEU A 11 -36.68 -22.10 27.42
CA LEU A 11 -36.45 -21.21 26.27
C LEU A 11 -35.36 -20.16 26.54
N MET A 12 -35.28 -19.61 27.75
CA MET A 12 -34.20 -18.68 28.12
C MET A 12 -32.84 -19.37 28.20
N VAL A 13 -32.79 -20.62 28.70
CA VAL A 13 -31.53 -21.40 28.71
C VAL A 13 -31.07 -21.74 27.30
N ILE A 14 -31.99 -22.10 26.39
CA ILE A 14 -31.64 -22.34 24.98
C ILE A 14 -31.13 -21.07 24.30
N ALA A 15 -31.74 -19.91 24.56
CA ALA A 15 -31.30 -18.63 24.03
C ALA A 15 -29.94 -18.17 24.58
N LEU A 16 -29.64 -18.46 25.86
CA LEU A 16 -28.34 -18.20 26.47
C LEU A 16 -27.23 -19.15 25.95
N LEU A 17 -27.60 -20.39 25.60
CA LEU A 17 -26.67 -21.34 24.98
C LEU A 17 -26.37 -20.99 23.51
N SER A 18 -27.36 -20.51 22.74
CA SER A 18 -27.14 -20.10 21.35
C SER A 18 -26.32 -18.81 21.20
N LEU A 19 -26.31 -17.92 22.21
CA LEU A 19 -25.46 -16.72 22.21
C LEU A 19 -23.97 -17.03 22.46
N ASN A 20 -23.64 -18.17 23.08
CA ASN A 20 -22.25 -18.62 23.23
C ASN A 20 -21.76 -19.50 22.06
N SER A 21 -22.65 -20.01 21.21
CA SER A 21 -22.29 -20.90 20.09
C SER A 21 -21.86 -20.16 18.81
N CYS A 22 -22.03 -18.83 18.71
CA CYS A 22 -21.62 -18.06 17.52
C CYS A 22 -20.34 -17.22 17.74
N ARG A 23 -19.55 -17.48 18.79
CA ARG A 23 -18.32 -16.71 19.05
C ARG A 23 -17.10 -17.56 19.39
N GLN A 24 -17.00 -18.75 18.80
CA GLN A 24 -15.84 -19.63 19.00
C GLN A 24 -15.49 -20.50 17.78
N GLU A 25 -15.61 -19.96 16.57
CA GLU A 25 -15.07 -20.61 15.36
C GLU A 25 -13.67 -20.11 14.95
N ASP A 26 -13.04 -19.22 15.72
CA ASP A 26 -11.65 -18.76 15.45
C ASP A 26 -10.60 -19.24 16.46
N LEU A 27 -10.96 -20.06 17.45
CA LEU A 27 -9.98 -20.63 18.38
C LEU A 27 -10.36 -22.06 18.77
N TYR A 28 -9.64 -23.02 18.19
CA TYR A 28 -9.55 -24.47 18.46
C TYR A 28 -10.02 -25.40 17.33
N GLU A 29 -9.27 -25.44 16.22
CA GLU A 29 -8.96 -26.74 15.60
C GLU A 29 -7.86 -27.42 16.44
N GLN A 30 -8.27 -28.13 17.50
CA GLN A 30 -7.50 -29.27 18.01
C GLN A 30 -7.94 -30.54 17.27
N GLY A 31 -7.67 -30.57 15.96
CA GLY A 31 -7.51 -31.82 15.22
C GLY A 31 -6.05 -32.23 15.31
N ALA A 32 -5.78 -33.44 15.81
CA ALA A 32 -4.48 -34.14 15.87
C ALA A 32 -3.26 -33.34 15.36
N LYS A 33 -2.55 -32.67 16.27
CA LYS A 33 -1.28 -31.98 15.97
C LYS A 33 -0.32 -32.96 15.28
N PRO A 34 0.14 -32.69 14.04
CA PRO A 34 1.41 -33.23 13.59
C PRO A 34 2.47 -32.61 14.51
N GLN A 35 3.21 -33.43 15.24
CA GLN A 35 4.36 -32.95 16.00
C GLN A 35 5.34 -32.25 15.04
N GLY A 36 5.56 -30.96 15.27
CA GLY A 36 6.62 -30.16 14.66
C GLY A 36 6.20 -29.35 13.43
N LYS A 37 5.78 -28.09 13.62
CA LYS A 37 5.75 -27.05 12.56
C LYS A 37 5.35 -25.69 13.15
N ASP A 38 6.34 -24.80 13.33
CA ASP A 38 6.29 -23.34 13.09
C ASP A 38 7.67 -22.70 13.39
N GLN A 39 8.71 -23.09 12.64
CA GLN A 39 10.10 -22.78 12.98
C GLN A 39 10.68 -21.48 12.37
N TYR A 40 9.96 -20.77 11.50
CA TYR A 40 10.50 -19.63 10.73
C TYR A 40 9.48 -18.51 10.47
N LYS A 41 9.92 -17.25 10.59
CA LYS A 41 9.24 -16.02 10.19
C LYS A 41 9.83 -15.51 8.88
N VAL A 42 8.98 -15.15 7.91
CA VAL A 42 9.40 -14.61 6.61
C VAL A 42 8.78 -13.23 6.42
N TYR A 43 9.57 -12.21 6.10
CA TYR A 43 9.10 -10.84 5.90
C TYR A 43 10.02 -10.04 4.99
N MET A 44 9.56 -8.86 4.54
CA MET A 44 10.34 -7.94 3.71
C MET A 44 10.87 -6.77 4.54
N MET A 45 12.14 -6.40 4.33
CA MET A 45 12.72 -5.15 4.80
C MET A 45 12.87 -4.16 3.65
N ASN A 46 12.55 -2.90 3.92
CA ASN A 46 12.76 -1.78 3.00
C ASN A 46 14.11 -1.09 3.25
N ARG A 47 14.50 -0.19 2.34
CA ARG A 47 15.75 0.59 2.44
C ARG A 47 15.96 1.22 3.82
N LYS A 48 14.93 1.87 4.39
CA LYS A 48 15.03 2.53 5.70
C LYS A 48 15.40 1.52 6.78
N GLN A 49 14.68 0.40 6.85
CA GLN A 49 14.93 -0.67 7.81
C GLN A 49 16.33 -1.28 7.64
N ILE A 50 16.82 -1.47 6.41
CA ILE A 50 18.18 -1.96 6.15
C ILE A 50 19.23 -0.95 6.59
N THR A 51 19.07 0.34 6.25
CA THR A 51 20.01 1.39 6.65
C THR A 51 20.03 1.65 8.15
N SER A 52 18.95 1.32 8.87
CA SER A 52 18.89 1.40 10.33
C SER A 52 19.62 0.24 11.02
N ASP A 53 19.85 -0.89 10.34
CA ASP A 53 20.71 -1.98 10.83
C ASP A 53 22.14 -1.75 10.33
N PHE A 54 22.89 -0.92 11.05
CA PHE A 54 24.22 -0.47 10.65
C PHE A 54 25.18 -1.63 10.33
N ALA A 55 25.13 -2.73 11.09
CA ALA A 55 26.00 -3.88 10.88
C ALA A 55 25.71 -4.59 9.54
N LEU A 56 24.42 -4.76 9.21
CA LEU A 56 24.02 -5.32 7.92
C LEU A 56 24.35 -4.37 6.77
N PHE A 57 24.04 -3.09 6.94
CA PHE A 57 24.29 -2.07 5.92
C PHE A 57 25.79 -1.90 5.62
N ASP A 58 26.65 -1.79 6.64
CA ASP A 58 28.11 -1.75 6.48
C ASP A 58 28.62 -3.00 5.75
N LYS A 59 28.11 -4.17 6.12
CA LYS A 59 28.50 -5.41 5.46
C LYS A 59 28.13 -5.42 3.97
N VAL A 60 26.90 -5.03 3.64
CA VAL A 60 26.42 -4.93 2.25
C VAL A 60 27.23 -3.89 1.47
N ALA A 61 27.53 -2.73 2.06
CA ALA A 61 28.35 -1.69 1.43
C ALA A 61 29.79 -2.17 1.14
N ARG A 62 30.40 -2.92 2.08
CA ARG A 62 31.71 -3.54 1.85
C ARG A 62 31.68 -4.57 0.73
N ILE A 63 30.64 -5.39 0.66
CA ILE A 63 30.46 -6.36 -0.42
C ILE A 63 30.26 -5.63 -1.75
N GLN A 64 29.45 -4.57 -1.76
CA GLN A 64 29.25 -3.72 -2.93
C GLN A 64 30.58 -3.16 -3.46
N SER A 65 31.51 -2.78 -2.58
CA SER A 65 32.83 -2.26 -2.97
C SER A 65 33.76 -3.28 -3.63
N VAL A 66 33.46 -4.58 -3.48
CA VAL A 66 34.21 -5.66 -4.12
C VAL A 66 33.77 -5.87 -5.56
N PHE A 67 32.51 -5.52 -5.89
CA PHE A 67 32.06 -5.55 -7.28
C PHE A 67 32.76 -4.46 -8.07
N THR A 68 33.32 -4.83 -9.22
CA THR A 68 34.15 -3.95 -10.03
C THR A 68 33.33 -3.35 -11.17
N GLU A 69 33.54 -2.07 -11.47
CA GLU A 69 32.98 -1.51 -12.70
C GLU A 69 33.70 -2.10 -13.91
N ARG A 70 32.94 -2.64 -14.87
CA ARG A 70 33.50 -3.15 -16.12
C ARG A 70 33.96 -1.98 -17.00
N LYS A 71 35.25 -1.60 -16.91
CA LYS A 71 35.86 -0.56 -17.74
C LYS A 71 36.39 -1.14 -19.06
N ASN A 72 35.62 -0.99 -20.15
CA ASN A 72 35.97 -1.25 -21.56
C ASN A 72 36.55 -2.65 -21.93
N LEU A 73 35.99 -3.26 -22.98
CA LEU A 73 36.29 -4.62 -23.49
C LEU A 73 37.74 -4.88 -23.98
N ASN A 74 38.68 -3.95 -23.80
CA ASN A 74 40.02 -4.02 -24.41
C ASN A 74 41.19 -4.26 -23.42
N ALA A 75 40.95 -4.44 -22.12
CA ALA A 75 42.02 -4.68 -21.15
C ALA A 75 42.17 -6.17 -20.80
N ARG A 76 43.35 -6.75 -21.10
CA ARG A 76 43.77 -8.12 -20.76
C ARG A 76 44.10 -8.29 -19.25
N SER A 77 43.24 -7.87 -18.34
CA SER A 77 43.36 -8.26 -16.93
C SER A 77 42.44 -9.46 -16.65
N ILE A 78 42.95 -10.45 -15.92
CA ILE A 78 42.15 -11.57 -15.41
C ILE A 78 41.24 -11.01 -14.32
N GLN A 79 40.10 -10.47 -14.74
CA GLN A 79 39.04 -10.00 -13.86
C GLN A 79 38.16 -11.20 -13.52
N ASP A 80 37.78 -11.37 -12.24
CA ASP A 80 36.89 -12.45 -11.84
C ASP A 80 35.48 -12.14 -12.36
N SER A 81 35.09 -12.82 -13.44
CA SER A 81 33.84 -12.59 -14.17
C SER A 81 32.58 -12.54 -13.31
N VAL A 82 32.61 -13.16 -12.12
CA VAL A 82 31.47 -13.17 -11.19
C VAL A 82 31.34 -11.87 -10.38
N LEU A 83 32.41 -11.10 -10.21
CA LEU A 83 32.41 -9.83 -9.48
C LEU A 83 32.23 -8.61 -10.39
N ASP A 84 32.09 -8.82 -11.70
CA ASP A 84 31.98 -7.74 -12.67
C ASP A 84 30.59 -7.11 -12.65
N GLY A 85 30.55 -5.79 -12.48
CA GLY A 85 29.35 -4.98 -12.67
C GLY A 85 28.19 -5.29 -11.73
N GLY A 86 28.40 -6.00 -10.61
CA GLY A 86 27.32 -6.30 -9.67
C GLY A 86 26.91 -5.09 -8.82
N VAL A 87 25.61 -4.84 -8.73
CA VAL A 87 25.00 -3.81 -7.90
C VAL A 87 23.96 -4.47 -7.00
N VAL A 88 24.26 -4.56 -5.72
CA VAL A 88 23.38 -5.06 -4.66
C VAL A 88 22.29 -4.04 -4.38
N LYS A 89 21.04 -4.47 -4.47
CA LYS A 89 19.86 -3.64 -4.24
C LYS A 89 19.36 -3.84 -2.80
N ILE A 90 19.05 -2.72 -2.13
CA ILE A 90 18.64 -2.72 -0.72
C ILE A 90 17.19 -2.25 -0.51
N ASP A 91 16.47 -2.00 -1.59
CA ASP A 91 15.11 -1.43 -1.53
C ASP A 91 14.06 -2.44 -1.06
N LYS A 92 14.26 -3.70 -1.39
CA LYS A 92 13.39 -4.83 -1.04
C LYS A 92 14.25 -6.05 -0.72
N VAL A 93 14.38 -6.36 0.56
CA VAL A 93 15.22 -7.47 1.05
C VAL A 93 14.32 -8.48 1.72
N LEU A 94 14.39 -9.74 1.27
CA LEU A 94 13.67 -10.83 1.93
C LEU A 94 14.45 -11.25 3.17
N VAL A 95 13.74 -11.37 4.28
CA VAL A 95 14.28 -11.81 5.55
C VAL A 95 13.60 -13.08 5.99
N VAL A 96 14.43 -14.02 6.44
CA VAL A 96 13.97 -15.24 7.08
C VAL A 96 14.61 -15.35 8.44
N GLU A 97 13.79 -15.46 9.46
CA GLU A 97 14.18 -15.49 10.85
C GLU A 97 13.71 -16.80 11.48
N ASN A 98 14.61 -17.59 12.05
CA ASN A 98 14.23 -18.81 12.76
C ASN A 98 13.79 -18.53 14.20
N GLU A 99 13.28 -19.53 14.92
CA GLU A 99 12.92 -19.41 16.34
C GLU A 99 14.06 -18.92 17.24
N GLY A 100 15.31 -19.23 16.89
CA GLY A 100 16.50 -18.75 17.57
C GLY A 100 16.87 -17.29 17.26
N GLY A 101 16.04 -16.56 16.52
CA GLY A 101 16.27 -15.17 16.11
C GLY A 101 17.36 -14.99 15.05
N GLN A 102 17.86 -16.09 14.47
CA GLN A 102 18.88 -16.02 13.43
C GLN A 102 18.25 -15.63 12.09
N LYS A 103 18.83 -14.60 11.46
CA LYS A 103 18.32 -13.99 10.23
C LYS A 103 19.17 -14.34 9.01
N THR A 104 18.48 -14.65 7.92
CA THR A 104 19.03 -14.73 6.57
C THR A 104 18.40 -13.62 5.72
N TYR A 105 19.20 -12.94 4.92
CA TYR A 105 18.83 -11.81 4.09
C TYR A 105 19.13 -12.13 2.63
N THR A 106 18.15 -11.94 1.75
CA THR A 106 18.33 -12.12 0.31
C THR A 106 18.20 -10.77 -0.37
N PHE A 107 19.30 -10.30 -0.95
CA PHE A 107 19.37 -9.03 -1.68
C PHE A 107 19.34 -9.31 -3.18
N PRO A 108 18.46 -8.63 -3.95
CA PRO A 108 18.55 -8.60 -5.39
C PRO A 108 19.92 -8.09 -5.85
N LEU A 109 20.52 -8.71 -6.87
CA LEU A 109 21.73 -8.22 -7.51
C LEU A 109 21.48 -7.94 -8.98
N LYS A 110 21.79 -6.71 -9.41
CA LYS A 110 21.71 -6.28 -10.81
C LYS A 110 23.09 -6.16 -11.42
N ARG A 111 23.26 -6.56 -12.68
CA ARG A 111 24.49 -6.28 -13.43
C ARG A 111 24.40 -4.91 -14.12
N THR A 112 25.51 -4.20 -14.21
CA THR A 112 25.64 -2.95 -15.01
C THR A 112 25.70 -3.20 -16.50
N PHE A 113 25.63 -4.47 -16.92
CA PHE A 113 25.59 -4.91 -18.31
C PHE A 113 24.46 -5.93 -18.50
N PRO A 114 23.95 -6.07 -19.74
CA PRO A 114 22.94 -7.07 -20.07
C PRO A 114 23.38 -8.47 -19.66
N THR A 115 22.55 -9.14 -18.88
CA THR A 115 22.74 -10.55 -18.52
C THR A 115 21.43 -11.31 -18.61
N SER A 116 21.49 -12.58 -19.03
CA SER A 116 20.33 -13.46 -19.02
C SER A 116 20.09 -14.10 -17.65
N THR A 117 21.04 -13.98 -16.72
CA THR A 117 20.98 -14.60 -15.39
C THR A 117 20.31 -13.70 -14.37
N ILE A 118 19.54 -14.30 -13.47
CA ILE A 118 19.05 -13.60 -12.27
C ILE A 118 20.01 -13.89 -11.14
N GLU A 119 20.27 -12.93 -10.26
CA GLU A 119 21.29 -13.06 -9.22
C GLU A 119 20.82 -12.49 -7.88
N ASN A 120 21.18 -13.18 -6.79
CA ASN A 120 20.92 -12.73 -5.44
C ASN A 120 22.20 -12.82 -4.59
N LEU A 121 22.43 -11.81 -3.75
CA LEU A 121 23.37 -11.92 -2.64
C LEU A 121 22.60 -12.44 -1.41
N VAL A 122 22.98 -13.61 -0.91
CA VAL A 122 22.39 -14.21 0.29
C VAL A 122 23.36 -14.04 1.45
N LEU A 123 22.93 -13.36 2.52
CA LEU A 123 23.71 -13.15 3.73
C LEU A 123 23.05 -13.81 4.93
N LYS A 124 23.85 -14.46 5.78
CA LYS A 124 23.44 -15.00 7.06
C LYS A 124 24.15 -14.26 8.18
N ARG A 125 23.40 -13.80 9.18
CA ARG A 125 23.99 -13.27 10.42
C ARG A 125 24.35 -14.42 11.35
N ASN A 126 25.63 -14.51 11.69
CA ASN A 126 26.17 -15.50 12.62
C ASN A 126 25.88 -15.08 14.08
N THR A 127 26.06 -16.01 15.03
CA THR A 127 25.81 -15.76 16.46
C THR A 127 26.76 -14.73 17.07
N ASP A 128 27.97 -14.60 16.50
CA ASP A 128 28.97 -13.59 16.84
C ASP A 128 28.71 -12.22 16.17
N SER A 129 27.55 -12.04 15.55
CA SER A 129 27.17 -10.86 14.76
C SER A 129 27.99 -10.61 13.49
N THR A 130 28.88 -11.53 13.11
CA THR A 130 29.52 -11.51 11.79
C THR A 130 28.54 -12.00 10.71
N PHE A 131 28.95 -11.89 9.44
CA PHE A 131 28.14 -12.35 8.32
C PHE A 131 28.90 -13.35 7.46
N SER A 132 28.22 -14.44 7.12
CA SER A 132 28.56 -15.36 6.03
C SER A 132 27.63 -15.12 4.85
N GLY A 133 28.02 -15.51 3.64
CA GLY A 133 27.15 -15.30 2.48
C GLY A 133 27.70 -15.81 1.15
N VAL A 134 26.81 -15.88 0.16
CA VAL A 134 27.12 -16.34 -1.19
C VAL A 134 26.39 -15.49 -2.22
N LEU A 135 26.93 -15.50 -3.44
CA LEU A 135 26.22 -15.07 -4.62
C LEU A 135 25.56 -16.27 -5.28
N VAL A 136 24.26 -16.18 -5.50
CA VAL A 136 23.49 -17.22 -6.17
C VAL A 136 23.08 -16.70 -7.54
N GLN A 137 23.40 -17.46 -8.59
CA GLN A 137 23.08 -17.15 -9.97
C GLN A 137 22.12 -18.20 -10.54
N TYR A 138 21.08 -17.74 -11.23
CA TYR A 138 20.04 -18.57 -11.83
C TYR A 138 20.08 -18.47 -13.36
N HIS A 139 20.32 -19.60 -14.02
CA HIS A 139 20.29 -19.79 -15.47
C HIS A 139 18.91 -20.25 -15.91
N LEU A 140 18.00 -19.31 -16.06
CA LEU A 140 16.61 -19.57 -16.41
C LEU A 140 16.38 -19.40 -17.91
N SER A 141 15.61 -20.32 -18.49
CA SER A 141 15.06 -20.11 -19.83
C SER A 141 14.00 -18.99 -19.84
N SER A 142 13.66 -18.46 -21.01
CA SER A 142 12.56 -17.50 -21.15
C SER A 142 11.24 -18.05 -20.62
N ARG A 143 10.98 -19.36 -20.85
CA ARG A 143 9.82 -20.07 -20.31
C ARG A 143 9.82 -20.10 -18.79
N ASP A 144 10.98 -20.38 -18.19
CA ASP A 144 11.11 -20.37 -16.73
C ASP A 144 10.78 -18.98 -16.16
N LYS A 145 11.30 -17.92 -16.77
CA LYS A 145 11.00 -16.54 -16.36
C LYS A 145 9.51 -16.21 -16.49
N ASP A 146 8.85 -16.62 -17.57
CA ASP A 146 7.41 -16.44 -17.75
C ASP A 146 6.59 -17.25 -16.72
N LEU A 147 7.00 -18.48 -16.42
CA LEU A 147 6.41 -19.27 -15.34
C LEU A 147 6.55 -18.56 -14.00
N PHE A 148 7.74 -18.03 -13.68
CA PHE A 148 7.93 -17.21 -12.48
C PHE A 148 6.99 -16.00 -12.42
N ASN A 149 6.87 -15.25 -13.52
CA ASN A 149 6.00 -14.07 -13.61
C ASN A 149 4.51 -14.40 -13.39
N LYS A 150 4.11 -15.63 -13.73
CA LYS A 150 2.74 -16.13 -13.59
C LYS A 150 2.52 -16.91 -12.29
N TRP A 151 3.48 -16.86 -11.37
CA TRP A 151 3.43 -17.65 -10.13
C TRP A 151 3.30 -19.15 -10.39
N HIS A 152 3.89 -19.63 -11.47
CA HIS A 152 4.03 -21.05 -11.80
C HIS A 152 5.43 -21.59 -11.51
N SER A 153 5.45 -22.86 -11.16
CA SER A 153 6.64 -23.59 -10.74
C SER A 153 7.71 -23.70 -11.84
N VAL A 154 8.98 -23.60 -11.45
CA VAL A 154 10.20 -23.83 -12.22
C VAL A 154 11.21 -24.67 -11.43
N ASP A 155 11.60 -25.83 -11.97
CA ASP A 155 12.71 -26.60 -11.41
C ASP A 155 14.05 -25.85 -11.53
N LEU A 156 14.70 -25.63 -10.37
CA LEU A 156 15.97 -24.92 -10.24
C LEU A 156 17.20 -25.83 -10.01
N LYS A 157 17.00 -27.15 -9.87
CA LYS A 157 18.05 -28.07 -9.40
C LYS A 157 19.30 -28.06 -10.28
N SER A 158 19.15 -27.85 -11.58
CA SER A 158 20.25 -27.75 -12.56
C SER A 158 20.47 -26.32 -13.08
N LYS A 159 19.71 -25.35 -12.57
CA LYS A 159 19.71 -23.95 -13.04
C LYS A 159 20.36 -22.99 -12.05
N THR A 160 20.83 -23.46 -10.91
CA THR A 160 21.45 -22.63 -9.87
C THR A 160 22.96 -22.85 -9.82
N LYS A 161 23.73 -21.76 -9.76
CA LYS A 161 25.16 -21.75 -9.42
C LYS A 161 25.39 -20.90 -8.19
N ILE A 162 26.31 -21.32 -7.34
CA ILE A 162 26.65 -20.62 -6.08
C ILE A 162 28.12 -20.25 -6.15
N TYR A 163 28.43 -19.00 -5.84
CA TYR A 163 29.77 -18.44 -5.85
C TYR A 163 30.10 -17.85 -4.48
N ASP A 164 31.29 -18.17 -3.98
CA ASP A 164 31.86 -17.49 -2.82
C ASP A 164 32.37 -16.10 -3.22
N ILE A 165 32.17 -15.11 -2.34
CA ILE A 165 32.72 -13.75 -2.53
C ILE A 165 33.69 -13.46 -1.38
N ASN A 166 34.97 -13.18 -1.67
CA ASN A 166 35.97 -12.60 -0.76
C ASN A 166 35.77 -12.90 0.75
N ASN A 167 36.17 -14.09 1.20
CA ASN A 167 36.11 -14.53 2.61
C ASN A 167 34.69 -14.54 3.24
N LEU A 168 33.62 -14.43 2.44
CA LEU A 168 32.26 -14.80 2.87
C LEU A 168 32.00 -16.30 2.82
N SER A 169 33.03 -17.08 2.44
CA SER A 169 32.96 -18.50 2.12
C SER A 169 32.09 -19.27 3.12
N ILE A 170 31.17 -20.02 2.53
CA ILE A 170 30.33 -20.97 3.24
C ILE A 170 31.01 -22.32 3.05
N ALA A 171 31.28 -23.05 4.14
CA ALA A 171 31.89 -24.38 4.04
C ALA A 171 31.04 -25.30 3.12
N THR A 172 31.50 -25.50 1.88
CA THR A 172 30.76 -26.11 0.75
C THR A 172 30.61 -27.63 0.84
N SER A 173 30.84 -28.24 2.01
CA SER A 173 30.67 -29.68 2.23
C SER A 173 29.25 -30.08 2.69
N ALA A 174 28.34 -29.12 2.88
CA ALA A 174 26.99 -29.37 3.38
C ALA A 174 26.02 -29.79 2.25
N LYS A 175 25.11 -30.73 2.55
CA LYS A 175 24.07 -31.18 1.62
C LYS A 175 22.92 -30.16 1.61
N ILE A 176 22.46 -29.76 0.43
CA ILE A 176 21.26 -28.93 0.29
C ILE A 176 20.03 -29.83 0.53
N ILE A 177 19.26 -29.51 1.56
CA ILE A 177 17.98 -30.14 1.90
C ILE A 177 16.86 -29.16 1.59
N THR A 178 15.73 -29.67 1.08
CA THR A 178 14.53 -28.87 0.84
C THR A 178 13.39 -29.38 1.70
N THR A 179 12.81 -28.53 2.54
CA THR A 179 11.65 -28.87 3.40
C THR A 179 10.46 -27.97 3.09
N SER A 180 9.25 -28.46 3.34
CA SER A 180 8.02 -27.68 3.15
C SER A 180 7.48 -27.19 4.49
N PHE A 181 7.19 -25.89 4.61
CA PHE A 181 6.63 -25.25 5.80
C PHE A 181 5.48 -24.32 5.40
N GLY A 182 4.27 -24.62 5.89
CA GLY A 182 3.04 -23.94 5.45
C GLY A 182 2.92 -23.91 3.92
N CYS A 183 2.77 -22.69 3.38
CA CYS A 183 2.66 -22.41 1.96
C CYS A 183 4.00 -22.15 1.29
N PHE A 184 5.07 -22.70 1.85
CA PHE A 184 6.40 -22.47 1.34
C PHE A 184 7.25 -23.75 1.35
N THR A 185 8.29 -23.81 0.53
CA THR A 185 9.39 -24.75 0.71
C THR A 185 10.71 -24.03 0.88
N MET A 186 11.48 -24.40 1.88
CA MET A 186 12.78 -23.86 2.21
C MET A 186 13.86 -24.81 1.70
N SER A 187 14.77 -24.33 0.86
CA SER A 187 16.01 -25.06 0.59
C SER A 187 17.11 -24.47 1.44
N TYR A 188 17.78 -25.30 2.22
CA TYR A 188 18.81 -24.91 3.16
C TYR A 188 19.96 -25.92 3.18
N GLU A 189 21.14 -25.47 3.55
CA GLU A 189 22.25 -26.36 3.88
C GLU A 189 22.00 -26.99 5.25
N ASP A 190 21.97 -28.32 5.29
CA ASP A 190 21.93 -29.04 6.56
C ASP A 190 23.34 -29.11 7.13
N GLY A 191 23.53 -28.51 8.31
CA GLY A 191 24.81 -28.44 8.99
C GLY A 191 25.17 -29.79 9.62
N MET A 192 25.45 -30.81 8.80
CA MET A 192 25.84 -32.12 9.31
C MET A 192 27.13 -32.03 10.14
N CYS A 193 27.19 -32.71 11.28
CA CYS A 193 28.44 -32.95 11.99
C CYS A 193 29.30 -33.98 11.21
N GLY A 194 30.62 -33.98 11.47
CA GLY A 194 31.59 -34.80 10.73
C GLY A 194 31.18 -36.28 10.61
N GLU A 195 31.28 -36.81 9.40
CA GLU A 195 30.87 -38.17 8.99
C GLU A 195 29.36 -38.51 9.06
N GLY A 196 28.49 -37.49 8.95
CA GLY A 196 27.44 -37.55 7.92
C GLY A 196 26.09 -38.20 8.23
N LEU A 197 25.60 -38.29 9.47
CA LEU A 197 24.26 -38.89 9.74
C LEU A 197 23.38 -38.26 10.83
N HIS A 198 23.64 -37.04 11.32
CA HIS A 198 22.78 -36.40 12.35
C HIS A 198 22.33 -34.97 11.92
N PRO A 199 21.02 -34.68 11.88
CA PRO A 199 20.51 -33.35 11.55
C PRO A 199 20.71 -32.34 12.71
N TYR A 200 20.64 -31.05 12.40
CA TYR A 200 20.70 -30.00 13.43
C TYR A 200 19.60 -30.18 14.49
N GLY A 201 19.98 -30.14 15.77
CA GLY A 201 19.07 -30.35 16.91
C GLY A 201 18.97 -31.81 17.39
N ASP A 202 19.68 -32.74 16.75
CA ASP A 202 19.78 -34.12 17.21
C ASP A 202 20.64 -34.23 18.49
N THR A 203 19.98 -34.45 19.62
CA THR A 203 20.62 -34.62 20.93
C THR A 203 21.34 -35.95 21.10
N SER A 204 21.18 -36.90 20.15
CA SER A 204 21.85 -38.21 20.16
C SER A 204 23.29 -38.16 19.64
N CYS A 205 23.75 -37.01 19.11
CA CYS A 205 25.11 -36.82 18.63
C CYS A 205 26.13 -36.76 19.78
N THR A 206 26.73 -37.89 20.13
CA THR A 206 27.78 -38.05 21.15
C THR A 206 29.18 -38.06 20.57
N PHE A 207 29.53 -37.07 19.73
CA PHE A 207 30.90 -36.94 19.23
C PHE A 207 31.78 -36.21 20.26
N THR A 208 32.54 -36.95 21.07
CA THR A 208 33.69 -36.43 21.84
C THR A 208 34.98 -36.77 21.10
N PRO A 209 35.61 -35.85 20.35
CA PRO A 209 36.93 -36.10 19.81
C PRO A 209 37.97 -35.97 20.92
N THR A 210 38.85 -36.95 21.05
CA THR A 210 40.14 -36.76 21.69
C THR A 210 40.91 -35.69 20.89
N ASN A 211 41.02 -34.48 21.46
CA ASN A 211 41.89 -33.37 21.04
C ASN A 211 41.43 -32.40 19.93
N GLN A 212 40.13 -32.25 19.65
CA GLN A 212 39.60 -31.11 18.86
C GLN A 212 38.32 -30.55 19.52
N PRO A 213 38.06 -29.22 19.49
CA PRO A 213 36.81 -28.67 20.00
C PRO A 213 35.63 -29.26 19.23
N THR A 214 34.59 -29.67 19.96
CA THR A 214 33.36 -30.28 19.44
C THR A 214 32.75 -29.42 18.33
N LYS A 215 32.78 -29.90 17.07
CA LYS A 215 32.04 -29.27 15.98
C LYS A 215 30.56 -29.66 16.12
N GLN A 216 29.81 -28.90 16.90
CA GLN A 216 28.35 -28.99 16.91
C GLN A 216 27.80 -28.74 15.50
N ALA A 217 26.78 -29.51 15.13
CA ALA A 217 25.98 -29.29 13.92
C ALA A 217 25.56 -27.82 13.85
N GLN A 218 25.80 -27.16 12.72
CA GLN A 218 25.48 -25.75 12.56
C GLN A 218 23.99 -25.58 12.25
N PRO A 219 23.32 -24.52 12.75
CA PRO A 219 21.93 -24.27 12.41
C PRO A 219 21.76 -24.17 10.88
N PRO A 220 20.68 -24.76 10.33
CA PRO A 220 20.44 -24.84 8.89
C PRO A 220 20.53 -23.46 8.23
N ARG A 221 21.11 -23.41 7.03
CA ARG A 221 21.40 -22.15 6.33
C ARG A 221 20.52 -22.01 5.12
N ILE A 222 19.60 -21.08 5.16
CA ILE A 222 18.55 -20.95 4.15
C ILE A 222 19.14 -20.37 2.87
N LEU A 223 19.04 -21.11 1.78
CA LEU A 223 19.54 -20.71 0.46
C LEU A 223 18.43 -20.04 -0.36
N PHE A 224 17.20 -20.55 -0.29
CA PHE A 224 16.03 -19.88 -0.87
C PHE A 224 14.71 -20.40 -0.30
N ILE A 225 13.64 -19.64 -0.52
CA ILE A 225 12.25 -19.99 -0.16
C ILE A 225 11.37 -19.96 -1.42
N LYS A 226 10.59 -21.03 -1.58
CA LYS A 226 9.54 -21.28 -2.59
C LYS A 226 8.20 -20.99 -1.95
N ALA A 227 7.23 -20.40 -2.66
CA ALA A 227 5.81 -20.45 -2.26
C ALA A 227 5.12 -21.67 -2.90
N ILE A 228 4.12 -22.27 -2.24
CA ILE A 228 3.31 -23.38 -2.74
C ILE A 228 2.02 -22.77 -3.31
N PRO A 229 1.71 -22.98 -4.60
CA PRO A 229 0.62 -22.26 -5.26
C PRO A 229 -0.78 -22.65 -4.79
N SER A 230 -0.96 -23.82 -4.15
CA SER A 230 -2.27 -24.33 -3.68
C SER A 230 -2.74 -23.76 -2.34
N CYS A 231 -2.21 -22.62 -1.92
CA CYS A 231 -2.48 -22.02 -0.62
C CYS A 231 -3.44 -20.83 -0.63
N GLY A 232 -3.85 -20.37 -1.81
CA GLY A 232 -5.02 -19.50 -1.96
C GLY A 232 -6.24 -20.39 -2.12
N GLY A 233 -7.08 -20.48 -1.09
CA GLY A 233 -8.29 -21.29 -1.13
C GLY A 233 -9.26 -20.77 -2.18
N ASP A 234 -9.51 -21.58 -3.21
CA ASP A 234 -10.69 -21.46 -4.05
C ASP A 234 -11.66 -22.56 -3.61
N GLY A 235 -12.81 -22.16 -3.07
CA GLY A 235 -13.81 -23.06 -2.54
C GLY A 235 -14.56 -23.76 -3.67
N SER A 236 -14.31 -25.06 -3.85
CA SER A 236 -15.17 -25.92 -4.68
C SER A 236 -15.56 -27.20 -3.95
N VAL A 237 -16.87 -27.42 -3.93
CA VAL A 237 -17.66 -28.37 -3.14
C VAL A 237 -17.28 -29.84 -3.41
N ALA A 238 -17.19 -30.61 -2.32
CA ALA A 238 -16.94 -32.04 -2.32
C ALA A 238 -18.21 -32.88 -2.58
N SER A 239 -18.05 -33.97 -3.35
CA SER A 239 -18.95 -35.14 -3.28
C SER A 239 -18.12 -36.44 -3.38
N ASN A 240 -18.08 -37.18 -2.28
CA ASN A 240 -17.53 -38.53 -2.08
C ASN A 240 -18.64 -39.60 -2.36
N PRO A 241 -18.47 -40.96 -2.36
CA PRO A 241 -17.41 -41.75 -1.70
C PRO A 241 -16.92 -43.10 -2.33
N ASN A 242 -15.68 -43.48 -1.95
CA ASN A 242 -15.15 -44.84 -1.60
C ASN A 242 -14.95 -45.96 -2.67
N PRO A 243 -14.17 -47.05 -2.37
CA PRO A 243 -12.76 -47.11 -1.95
C PRO A 243 -11.96 -48.22 -2.69
N ALA A 244 -10.64 -48.32 -2.43
CA ALA A 244 -9.81 -49.53 -2.38
C ALA A 244 -8.54 -49.58 -3.27
N THR A 245 -7.48 -50.05 -2.59
CA THR A 245 -6.30 -50.79 -3.08
C THR A 245 -5.21 -50.08 -3.88
N GLY A 246 -4.17 -49.72 -3.12
CA GLY A 246 -2.74 -49.95 -3.38
C GLY A 246 -2.28 -50.13 -4.82
N SER A 247 -1.55 -49.13 -5.32
CA SER A 247 -0.25 -49.28 -5.99
C SER A 247 0.31 -47.89 -6.30
N VAL A 248 1.62 -47.76 -6.17
CA VAL A 248 2.41 -46.53 -6.39
C VAL A 248 2.08 -45.89 -7.75
N PRO A 249 2.01 -44.55 -7.82
CA PRO A 249 2.58 -43.90 -9.00
C PRO A 249 3.42 -42.65 -8.68
N ASN A 250 4.46 -42.51 -9.50
CA ASN A 250 5.09 -41.25 -9.91
C ASN A 250 4.23 -40.01 -9.69
N GLY A 251 4.82 -39.00 -9.05
CA GLY A 251 4.24 -37.66 -8.93
C GLY A 251 5.32 -36.65 -8.56
N GLY A 252 6.19 -36.33 -9.52
CA GLY A 252 7.10 -35.20 -9.42
C GLY A 252 6.29 -33.91 -9.31
N GLY A 253 6.15 -33.41 -8.08
CA GLY A 253 5.45 -32.17 -7.78
C GLY A 253 6.42 -30.99 -7.82
N GLU A 254 6.27 -30.19 -8.87
CA GLU A 254 7.21 -29.19 -9.36
C GLU A 254 7.34 -27.96 -8.42
N ALA A 255 8.52 -27.31 -8.44
CA ALA A 255 8.96 -26.24 -7.55
C ALA A 255 8.78 -24.79 -8.03
N LEU A 256 8.03 -23.92 -7.33
CA LEU A 256 8.15 -22.45 -7.45
C LEU A 256 9.41 -21.90 -6.76
N THR A 257 9.85 -20.69 -7.08
CA THR A 257 10.92 -19.96 -6.37
C THR A 257 10.65 -18.46 -6.47
N MET A 258 11.01 -17.66 -5.46
CA MET A 258 10.94 -16.19 -5.57
C MET A 258 12.35 -15.64 -5.79
N MET A 259 12.64 -15.22 -7.02
CA MET A 259 13.82 -14.42 -7.33
C MET A 259 13.44 -12.95 -7.34
N PHE A 260 14.22 -12.12 -6.66
CA PHE A 260 14.10 -10.69 -6.81
C PHE A 260 14.91 -10.28 -8.04
N ASP A 261 14.25 -10.19 -9.18
CA ASP A 261 14.80 -9.43 -10.30
C ASP A 261 14.27 -7.99 -10.20
N GLU A 262 15.18 -7.02 -10.20
CA GLU A 262 14.81 -5.64 -10.50
C GLU A 262 14.81 -5.53 -12.03
N TYR A 263 13.74 -6.08 -12.62
CA TYR A 263 13.57 -6.34 -14.05
C TYR A 263 14.30 -5.32 -14.94
N ASP A 264 15.36 -5.76 -15.61
CA ASP A 264 15.88 -5.08 -16.79
C ASP A 264 14.89 -5.34 -17.93
N LEU A 265 14.20 -4.29 -18.36
CA LEU A 265 13.03 -4.34 -19.26
C LEU A 265 13.39 -4.56 -20.74
N THR A 266 14.62 -4.93 -21.03
CA THR A 266 15.05 -5.34 -22.36
C THR A 266 14.66 -6.79 -22.60
N TYR A 267 13.79 -7.01 -23.59
CA TYR A 267 13.52 -8.33 -24.10
C TYR A 267 14.83 -8.94 -24.61
N HIS A 268 15.37 -9.93 -23.89
CA HIS A 268 16.73 -10.45 -24.09
C HIS A 268 16.83 -11.68 -25.01
N ASN A 269 15.72 -12.12 -25.62
CA ASN A 269 15.79 -13.16 -26.64
C ASN A 269 16.07 -12.48 -28.00
N GLY A 270 17.26 -12.71 -28.57
CA GLY A 270 17.64 -12.17 -29.88
C GLY A 270 16.83 -12.74 -31.05
N ASP A 271 15.93 -13.70 -30.78
CA ASP A 271 14.99 -14.23 -31.74
C ASP A 271 13.86 -13.25 -32.01
N ILE A 272 14.01 -12.49 -33.10
CA ILE A 272 12.99 -11.56 -33.57
C ILE A 272 11.69 -12.24 -33.98
N THR A 273 11.64 -13.57 -34.14
CA THR A 273 10.42 -14.29 -34.52
C THR A 273 9.58 -14.73 -33.33
N ASP A 274 10.10 -14.58 -32.11
CA ASP A 274 9.38 -14.93 -30.89
C ASP A 274 8.09 -14.11 -30.74
N PRO A 275 6.92 -14.74 -30.55
CA PRO A 275 5.64 -14.03 -30.38
C PRO A 275 5.64 -12.98 -29.26
N ASP A 276 6.36 -13.21 -28.16
CA ASP A 276 6.48 -12.24 -27.07
C ASP A 276 7.35 -11.03 -27.48
N PHE A 277 8.42 -11.25 -28.28
CA PHE A 277 9.17 -10.15 -28.88
C PHE A 277 8.31 -9.32 -29.81
N GLN A 278 7.56 -10.00 -30.70
CA GLN A 278 6.68 -9.36 -31.66
C GLN A 278 5.59 -8.54 -30.97
N PHE A 279 5.06 -9.03 -29.85
CA PHE A 279 4.11 -8.29 -29.03
C PHE A 279 4.77 -7.07 -28.36
N TRP A 280 5.91 -7.26 -27.68
CA TRP A 280 6.69 -6.19 -27.06
C TRP A 280 7.04 -5.09 -28.07
N TYR A 281 7.50 -5.48 -29.26
CA TYR A 281 7.86 -4.57 -30.35
C TYR A 281 6.68 -3.74 -30.84
N LYS A 282 5.50 -4.36 -30.99
CA LYS A 282 4.25 -3.65 -31.35
C LYS A 282 3.83 -2.65 -30.28
N VAL A 283 3.98 -2.99 -28.99
CA VAL A 283 3.74 -2.04 -27.90
C VAL A 283 4.73 -0.88 -27.98
N ASN A 284 6.01 -1.15 -28.24
CA ASN A 284 7.00 -0.08 -28.42
C ASN A 284 6.66 0.82 -29.59
N GLN A 285 6.27 0.28 -30.75
CA GLN A 285 5.80 1.09 -31.88
C GLN A 285 4.59 1.96 -31.51
N PHE A 286 3.65 1.45 -30.71
CA PHE A 286 2.52 2.23 -30.22
C PHE A 286 2.96 3.41 -29.33
N VAL A 287 3.92 3.20 -28.42
CA VAL A 287 4.45 4.26 -27.54
C VAL A 287 5.22 5.30 -28.34
N GLN A 288 6.06 4.88 -29.29
CA GLN A 288 6.80 5.77 -30.18
C GLN A 288 5.88 6.58 -31.12
N ALA A 289 4.66 6.10 -31.37
CA ALA A 289 3.65 6.83 -32.15
C ALA A 289 2.85 7.86 -31.33
N GLN A 290 3.04 7.93 -30.01
CA GLN A 290 2.35 8.92 -29.16
C GLN A 290 2.94 10.33 -29.33
N PRO A 291 2.23 11.40 -28.92
CA PRO A 291 2.77 12.76 -28.91
C PRO A 291 4.07 12.88 -28.08
N GLN A 292 4.89 13.89 -28.39
CA GLN A 292 6.25 14.05 -27.83
C GLN A 292 6.29 14.06 -26.30
N ASN A 293 5.31 14.67 -25.62
CA ASN A 293 5.24 14.69 -24.16
C ASN A 293 5.04 13.28 -23.56
N VAL A 294 4.26 12.40 -24.22
CA VAL A 294 4.11 11.00 -23.79
C VAL A 294 5.40 10.21 -24.04
N GLN A 295 6.08 10.48 -25.16
CA GLN A 295 7.38 9.87 -25.45
C GLN A 295 8.40 10.26 -24.38
N SER A 296 8.45 11.53 -23.97
CA SER A 296 9.30 12.02 -22.88
C SER A 296 9.01 11.31 -21.55
N LEU A 297 7.73 11.20 -21.16
CA LEU A 297 7.34 10.47 -19.94
C LEU A 297 7.85 9.02 -19.95
N ASN A 298 7.74 8.35 -21.11
CA ASN A 298 8.25 6.99 -21.26
C ASN A 298 9.79 6.92 -21.24
N ALA A 299 10.48 7.89 -21.84
CA ALA A 299 11.94 7.95 -21.89
C ALA A 299 12.55 8.26 -20.51
N GLU A 300 11.89 9.10 -19.72
CA GLU A 300 12.28 9.46 -18.37
C GLU A 300 12.10 8.30 -17.38
N HIS A 301 11.18 7.37 -17.65
CA HIS A 301 10.97 6.22 -16.77
C HIS A 301 10.55 4.92 -17.46
N GLN A 302 11.43 3.93 -17.42
CA GLN A 302 11.23 2.62 -18.05
C GLN A 302 9.97 1.86 -17.58
N TYR A 303 9.45 2.11 -16.37
CA TYR A 303 8.23 1.45 -15.89
C TYR A 303 6.96 1.89 -16.61
N VAL A 304 6.94 3.06 -17.25
CA VAL A 304 5.78 3.52 -18.02
C VAL A 304 5.49 2.52 -19.15
N PHE A 305 6.52 2.14 -19.90
CA PHE A 305 6.43 1.10 -20.93
C PHE A 305 5.89 -0.22 -20.35
N TYR A 306 6.38 -0.62 -19.17
CA TYR A 306 5.98 -1.87 -18.52
C TYR A 306 4.49 -1.90 -18.18
N PHE A 307 3.94 -0.83 -17.61
CA PHE A 307 2.53 -0.77 -17.28
C PHE A 307 1.64 -0.80 -18.54
N ILE A 308 2.06 -0.10 -19.60
CA ILE A 308 1.37 -0.11 -20.89
C ILE A 308 1.39 -1.52 -21.50
N HIS A 309 2.56 -2.16 -21.53
CA HIS A 309 2.72 -3.51 -22.04
C HIS A 309 1.87 -4.52 -21.25
N SER A 310 1.91 -4.45 -19.91
CA SER A 310 1.14 -5.32 -19.03
C SER A 310 -0.36 -5.15 -19.23
N TYR A 311 -0.83 -3.91 -19.37
CA TYR A 311 -2.22 -3.62 -19.68
C TYR A 311 -2.66 -4.30 -20.98
N PHE A 312 -1.92 -4.10 -22.08
CA PHE A 312 -2.26 -4.74 -23.34
C PHE A 312 -2.22 -6.27 -23.25
N LYS A 313 -1.25 -6.85 -22.52
CA LYS A 313 -1.15 -8.31 -22.36
C LYS A 313 -2.36 -8.89 -21.62
N LEU A 314 -2.85 -8.20 -20.59
CA LEU A 314 -3.98 -8.65 -19.76
C LEU A 314 -5.35 -8.36 -20.36
N ASN A 315 -5.48 -7.34 -21.22
CA ASN A 315 -6.77 -6.86 -21.73
C ASN A 315 -7.03 -7.23 -23.20
N GLY A 316 -6.49 -8.36 -23.68
CA GLY A 316 -6.79 -8.86 -25.04
C GLY A 316 -5.97 -8.22 -26.17
N GLY A 317 -4.83 -7.61 -25.85
CA GLY A 317 -3.83 -7.13 -26.81
C GLY A 317 -4.04 -5.71 -27.33
N LEU A 318 -3.36 -5.39 -28.44
CA LEU A 318 -3.34 -4.07 -29.08
C LEU A 318 -4.58 -3.82 -29.98
N THR A 319 -5.78 -4.01 -29.43
CA THR A 319 -7.04 -3.67 -30.12
C THR A 319 -7.16 -2.14 -30.28
N ASN A 320 -8.01 -1.67 -31.22
CA ASN A 320 -8.24 -0.24 -31.38
C ASN A 320 -8.81 0.41 -30.11
N ALA A 321 -9.74 -0.27 -29.43
CA ALA A 321 -10.31 0.20 -28.17
C ALA A 321 -9.24 0.39 -27.08
N ASN A 322 -8.39 -0.62 -26.86
CA ASN A 322 -7.32 -0.55 -25.87
C ASN A 322 -6.29 0.53 -26.21
N LYS A 323 -5.93 0.68 -27.49
CA LYS A 323 -5.01 1.74 -27.93
C LYS A 323 -5.57 3.14 -27.63
N ILE A 324 -6.84 3.36 -27.93
CA ILE A 324 -7.51 4.64 -27.65
C ILE A 324 -7.54 4.91 -26.14
N PHE A 325 -7.91 3.89 -25.34
CA PHE A 325 -7.93 3.99 -23.88
C PHE A 325 -6.55 4.40 -23.32
N VAL A 326 -5.49 3.64 -23.65
CA VAL A 326 -4.14 3.90 -23.15
C VAL A 326 -3.62 5.26 -23.63
N ALA A 327 -3.80 5.58 -24.92
CA ALA A 327 -3.34 6.84 -25.50
C ALA A 327 -3.99 8.05 -24.79
N ASN A 328 -5.31 8.00 -24.56
CA ASN A 328 -6.02 9.07 -23.87
C ASN A 328 -5.47 9.30 -22.46
N ARG A 329 -5.32 8.22 -21.67
CA ARG A 329 -4.79 8.32 -20.29
C ARG A 329 -3.36 8.87 -20.24
N LEU A 330 -2.49 8.40 -21.12
CA LEU A 330 -1.10 8.87 -21.16
C LEU A 330 -1.01 10.34 -21.59
N GLN A 331 -1.79 10.76 -22.58
CA GLN A 331 -1.79 12.14 -23.05
C GLN A 331 -2.28 13.11 -21.97
N GLN A 332 -3.35 12.75 -21.26
CA GLN A 332 -3.87 13.55 -20.15
C GLN A 332 -2.86 13.65 -18.99
N LEU A 333 -2.22 12.54 -18.63
CA LEU A 333 -1.20 12.52 -17.59
C LEU A 333 0.06 13.31 -17.98
N ALA A 334 0.56 13.12 -19.20
CA ALA A 334 1.70 13.87 -19.70
C ALA A 334 1.39 15.37 -19.78
N ALA A 335 0.18 15.75 -20.21
CA ALA A 335 -0.26 17.14 -20.18
C ALA A 335 -0.20 17.72 -18.76
N TRP A 336 -0.70 17.01 -17.75
CA TRP A 336 -0.59 17.45 -16.34
C TRP A 336 0.86 17.54 -15.86
N LEU A 337 1.67 16.53 -16.17
CA LEU A 337 3.05 16.42 -15.68
C LEU A 337 3.91 17.59 -16.16
N TYR A 338 3.79 17.94 -17.43
CA TYR A 338 4.56 18.98 -18.09
C TYR A 338 3.86 20.34 -18.12
N ASP A 339 2.70 20.49 -17.47
CA ASP A 339 2.05 21.79 -17.32
C ASP A 339 2.84 22.66 -16.33
N THR A 340 3.50 23.68 -16.87
CA THR A 340 4.26 24.68 -16.11
C THR A 340 3.37 25.78 -15.52
N SER A 341 2.10 25.84 -15.91
CA SER A 341 1.14 26.84 -15.41
C SER A 341 0.46 26.43 -14.11
N MET A 342 0.41 25.11 -13.82
CA MET A 342 -0.07 24.64 -12.53
C MET A 342 0.99 24.94 -11.47
N GLY A 343 0.71 25.89 -10.58
CA GLY A 343 1.49 26.24 -9.38
C GLY A 343 1.49 25.11 -8.33
N THR A 344 1.80 23.89 -8.76
CA THR A 344 1.81 22.71 -7.93
C THR A 344 2.88 22.84 -6.85
N HIS A 345 2.53 22.46 -5.63
CA HIS A 345 3.44 22.38 -4.49
C HIS A 345 4.51 21.26 -4.62
N LEU A 346 4.52 20.54 -5.74
CA LEU A 346 5.41 19.42 -6.01
C LEU A 346 6.55 19.85 -6.92
N ASP A 347 7.78 19.47 -6.56
CA ASP A 347 8.92 19.58 -7.47
C ASP A 347 8.81 18.59 -8.64
N TYR A 348 9.66 18.76 -9.66
CA TYR A 348 9.62 17.92 -10.86
C TYR A 348 9.84 16.42 -10.58
N ASN A 349 10.72 16.06 -9.64
CA ASN A 349 10.97 14.66 -9.30
C ASN A 349 9.77 14.05 -8.56
N GLN A 350 9.13 14.82 -7.67
CA GLN A 350 7.89 14.43 -7.01
C GLN A 350 6.76 14.25 -8.01
N LYS A 351 6.60 15.19 -8.95
CA LYS A 351 5.66 15.09 -10.07
C LYS A 351 5.90 13.83 -10.90
N LEU A 352 7.15 13.53 -11.26
CA LEU A 352 7.50 12.34 -12.03
C LEU A 352 7.17 11.04 -11.28
N ASN A 353 7.49 10.97 -9.98
CA ASN A 353 7.14 9.82 -9.13
C ASN A 353 5.62 9.62 -9.04
N VAL A 354 4.86 10.70 -8.85
CA VAL A 354 3.40 10.67 -8.90
C VAL A 354 2.93 10.22 -10.28
N GLY A 355 3.53 10.74 -11.37
CA GLY A 355 3.22 10.35 -12.74
C GLY A 355 3.40 8.85 -12.99
N ILE A 356 4.51 8.25 -12.56
CA ILE A 356 4.77 6.81 -12.73
C ILE A 356 3.72 5.97 -11.99
N TRP A 357 3.43 6.33 -10.73
CA TRP A 357 2.36 5.69 -9.97
C TRP A 357 1.00 5.88 -10.64
N SER A 358 0.73 7.06 -11.21
CA SER A 358 -0.50 7.40 -11.92
C SER A 358 -0.71 6.51 -13.15
N VAL A 359 0.34 6.27 -13.95
CA VAL A 359 0.28 5.35 -15.09
C VAL A 359 -0.14 3.97 -14.60
N LYS A 360 0.54 3.44 -13.58
CA LYS A 360 0.19 2.13 -13.01
C LYS A 360 -1.28 2.07 -12.59
N TYR A 361 -1.71 3.03 -11.77
CA TYR A 361 -3.06 3.08 -11.24
C TYR A 361 -4.11 3.14 -12.35
N LEU A 362 -3.94 4.02 -13.35
CA LEU A 362 -4.87 4.17 -14.46
C LEU A 362 -4.93 2.94 -15.38
N MET A 363 -3.84 2.18 -15.48
CA MET A 363 -3.82 0.91 -16.22
C MET A 363 -4.49 -0.22 -15.43
N GLU A 364 -4.34 -0.25 -14.11
CA GLU A 364 -4.92 -1.28 -13.24
C GLU A 364 -6.42 -1.05 -12.95
N ASN A 365 -6.91 0.19 -13.13
CA ASN A 365 -8.28 0.59 -12.83
C ASN A 365 -8.96 1.24 -14.04
N PRO A 366 -9.30 0.47 -15.09
CA PRO A 366 -9.79 1.02 -16.36
C PRO A 366 -11.11 1.78 -16.27
N ASP A 367 -11.93 1.48 -15.27
CA ASP A 367 -13.21 2.15 -15.03
C ASP A 367 -13.06 3.55 -14.44
N VAL A 368 -11.88 3.90 -13.90
CA VAL A 368 -11.62 5.23 -13.36
C VAL A 368 -11.46 6.22 -14.50
N THR A 369 -12.31 7.25 -14.53
CA THR A 369 -12.17 8.35 -15.48
C THR A 369 -10.96 9.23 -15.14
N TRP A 370 -10.43 9.93 -16.12
CA TRP A 370 -9.33 10.87 -15.86
C TRP A 370 -9.73 11.99 -14.92
N ASP A 371 -10.96 12.50 -15.04
CA ASP A 371 -11.44 13.56 -14.17
C ASP A 371 -11.56 13.05 -12.73
N ASP A 372 -12.05 11.82 -12.51
CA ASP A 372 -12.06 11.20 -11.19
C ASP A 372 -10.64 11.07 -10.62
N PHE A 373 -9.70 10.53 -11.41
CA PHE A 373 -8.30 10.37 -11.02
C PHE A 373 -7.63 11.72 -10.69
N LYS A 374 -7.75 12.70 -11.58
CA LYS A 374 -7.18 14.04 -11.42
C LYS A 374 -7.76 14.71 -10.19
N ASN A 375 -9.07 14.66 -10.01
CA ASN A 375 -9.73 15.24 -8.83
C ASN A 375 -9.32 14.53 -7.54
N GLN A 376 -9.02 13.23 -7.59
CA GLN A 376 -8.61 12.45 -6.42
C GLN A 376 -7.20 12.71 -5.98
N TYR A 377 -6.27 12.56 -6.91
CA TYR A 377 -4.85 12.40 -6.59
C TYR A 377 -3.99 13.59 -7.02
N LEU A 378 -4.45 14.37 -8.01
CA LEU A 378 -3.64 15.43 -8.61
C LEU A 378 -4.12 16.84 -8.23
N THR A 379 -5.40 16.99 -7.89
CA THR A 379 -6.00 18.28 -7.56
C THR A 379 -5.65 18.64 -6.13
N SER A 380 -4.99 19.77 -5.95
CA SER A 380 -4.67 20.26 -4.61
C SER A 380 -5.97 20.46 -3.83
N PRO A 381 -5.96 20.25 -2.50
CA PRO A 381 -7.14 20.53 -1.68
C PRO A 381 -7.70 21.96 -1.84
N CYS A 382 -6.83 22.94 -2.10
CA CYS A 382 -7.21 24.29 -2.50
C CYS A 382 -8.06 24.34 -3.79
N GLU A 383 -7.63 23.64 -4.84
CA GLU A 383 -8.39 23.57 -6.08
C GLU A 383 -9.68 22.75 -5.92
N LYS A 384 -9.73 21.79 -4.99
CA LYS A 384 -10.98 21.06 -4.65
C LYS A 384 -12.05 22.01 -4.12
N VAL A 385 -11.74 22.84 -3.11
CA VAL A 385 -12.74 23.77 -2.54
C VAL A 385 -13.16 24.84 -3.55
N LYS A 386 -12.21 25.34 -4.36
CA LYS A 386 -12.49 26.34 -5.41
C LYS A 386 -13.35 25.75 -6.53
N THR A 387 -13.03 24.54 -6.98
CA THR A 387 -13.82 23.82 -7.99
C THR A 387 -15.21 23.56 -7.45
N ALA A 388 -15.34 22.92 -6.28
CA ALA A 388 -16.64 22.65 -5.66
C ALA A 388 -17.50 23.92 -5.57
N THR A 389 -16.96 25.01 -5.04
CA THR A 389 -17.68 26.29 -4.89
C THR A 389 -18.16 26.86 -6.23
N ASN A 390 -17.37 26.72 -7.31
CA ASN A 390 -17.68 27.35 -8.60
C ASN A 390 -18.43 26.44 -9.58
N THR A 391 -18.30 25.12 -9.48
CA THR A 391 -18.85 24.17 -10.46
C THR A 391 -20.09 23.43 -9.98
N VAL A 392 -20.31 23.34 -8.66
CA VAL A 392 -21.53 22.71 -8.12
C VAL A 392 -22.69 23.70 -8.25
N THR A 393 -23.64 23.38 -9.14
CA THR A 393 -24.79 24.23 -9.45
C THR A 393 -25.53 24.69 -8.19
N GLY A 394 -25.67 26.02 -8.04
CA GLY A 394 -26.38 26.66 -6.94
C GLY A 394 -25.63 26.73 -5.60
N LEU A 395 -24.48 26.07 -5.43
CA LEU A 395 -23.74 26.07 -4.16
C LEU A 395 -23.30 27.47 -3.76
N LYS A 396 -22.66 28.21 -4.67
CA LYS A 396 -22.19 29.59 -4.40
C LYS A 396 -23.34 30.51 -4.01
N ASP A 397 -24.44 30.47 -4.75
CA ASP A 397 -25.62 31.28 -4.48
C ASP A 397 -26.21 30.93 -3.10
N LYS A 398 -26.22 29.63 -2.75
CA LYS A 398 -26.68 29.19 -1.43
C LYS A 398 -25.78 29.70 -0.30
N LEU A 399 -24.46 29.61 -0.45
CA LEU A 399 -23.49 30.16 0.51
C LEU A 399 -23.70 31.67 0.71
N VAL A 400 -23.88 32.43 -0.38
CA VAL A 400 -24.17 33.87 -0.32
C VAL A 400 -25.50 34.13 0.40
N SER A 401 -26.55 33.38 0.08
CA SER A 401 -27.88 33.57 0.70
C SER A 401 -27.86 33.33 2.21
N LEU A 402 -27.09 32.36 2.68
CA LEU A 402 -26.97 32.02 4.09
C LEU A 402 -26.01 32.95 4.84
N ASN A 403 -24.99 33.50 4.17
CA ASN A 403 -24.04 34.44 4.74
C ASN A 403 -24.58 35.88 4.82
N THR A 404 -25.71 36.04 5.50
CA THR A 404 -26.35 37.34 5.73
C THR A 404 -26.66 37.53 7.21
N PRO A 405 -26.66 38.78 7.74
CA PRO A 405 -27.05 39.03 9.13
C PRO A 405 -28.45 38.50 9.47
N ALA A 406 -29.38 38.49 8.52
CA ALA A 406 -30.73 37.98 8.74
C ALA A 406 -30.77 36.48 9.07
N ASN A 407 -29.85 35.68 8.48
CA ASN A 407 -29.74 34.25 8.78
C ASN A 407 -28.80 34.00 9.97
N LEU A 408 -27.72 34.78 10.12
CA LEU A 408 -26.75 34.59 11.19
C LEU A 408 -27.22 35.12 12.55
N ASN A 409 -28.23 35.99 12.62
CA ASN A 409 -28.82 36.46 13.87
C ASN A 409 -30.04 35.64 14.32
N LEU A 410 -30.31 34.50 13.68
CA LEU A 410 -31.35 33.57 14.12
C LEU A 410 -30.92 32.87 15.42
N THR A 411 -31.84 32.12 16.01
CA THR A 411 -31.61 31.28 17.19
C THR A 411 -31.52 29.79 16.85
N TYR A 412 -31.30 29.48 15.56
CA TYR A 412 -31.22 28.14 15.01
C TYR A 412 -30.38 28.16 13.74
N GLU A 413 -29.85 26.99 13.38
CA GLU A 413 -29.04 26.80 12.19
C GLU A 413 -29.91 26.62 10.94
N LYS A 414 -29.42 27.05 9.78
CA LYS A 414 -29.97 26.72 8.47
C LYS A 414 -28.94 25.98 7.67
N GLY A 415 -29.35 25.11 6.76
CA GLY A 415 -28.41 24.35 5.96
C GLY A 415 -28.96 23.83 4.65
N ALA A 416 -28.09 23.18 3.90
CA ALA A 416 -28.43 22.42 2.73
C ALA A 416 -27.48 21.25 2.55
N THR A 417 -27.99 20.21 1.87
CA THR A 417 -27.17 19.13 1.34
C THR A 417 -27.25 19.16 -0.18
N ILE A 418 -26.18 18.71 -0.83
CA ILE A 418 -26.14 18.52 -2.28
C ILE A 418 -25.78 17.06 -2.54
N THR A 419 -26.57 16.39 -3.37
CA THR A 419 -26.37 15.00 -3.77
C THR A 419 -26.05 14.89 -5.26
N ASP A 420 -25.23 13.90 -5.63
CA ASP A 420 -25.02 13.46 -7.00
C ASP A 420 -25.57 12.05 -7.22
N ASP A 421 -26.55 11.91 -8.11
CA ASP A 421 -27.07 10.59 -8.47
C ASP A 421 -26.10 9.83 -9.40
N ALA A 422 -26.44 8.59 -9.74
CA ALA A 422 -25.62 7.77 -10.64
C ALA A 422 -25.47 8.36 -12.06
N GLN A 423 -26.35 9.27 -12.47
CA GLN A 423 -26.32 9.96 -13.75
C GLN A 423 -25.56 11.30 -13.67
N GLY A 424 -25.08 11.67 -12.47
CA GLY A 424 -24.40 12.93 -12.21
C GLY A 424 -25.35 14.13 -12.10
N ASN A 425 -26.67 13.91 -11.96
CA ASN A 425 -27.60 14.99 -11.68
C ASN A 425 -27.38 15.48 -10.25
N ILE A 426 -27.37 16.80 -10.11
CA ILE A 426 -27.14 17.47 -8.83
C ILE A 426 -28.49 17.91 -8.25
N THR A 427 -28.79 17.49 -7.03
CA THR A 427 -29.98 17.91 -6.29
C THR A 427 -29.58 18.63 -5.00
N MET A 428 -30.18 19.78 -4.72
CA MET A 428 -29.98 20.51 -3.46
C MET A 428 -31.23 20.38 -2.58
N THR A 429 -31.04 19.96 -1.33
CA THR A 429 -32.10 19.87 -0.31
C THR A 429 -31.80 20.85 0.80
N THR A 430 -32.69 21.81 1.02
CA THR A 430 -32.55 22.80 2.11
C THR A 430 -33.31 22.37 3.35
N LYS A 431 -32.78 22.65 4.52
CA LYS A 431 -33.47 22.42 5.80
C LYS A 431 -33.13 23.55 6.78
N ASP A 432 -34.08 23.83 7.65
CA ASP A 432 -33.91 24.74 8.77
C ASP A 432 -33.96 23.93 10.07
N GLY A 433 -33.13 24.32 11.03
CA GLY A 433 -33.20 23.85 12.40
C GLY A 433 -34.40 24.42 13.15
N SER A 434 -34.63 23.93 14.36
CA SER A 434 -35.70 24.44 15.22
C SER A 434 -35.19 25.60 16.08
N PRO A 435 -35.97 26.70 16.25
CA PRO A 435 -35.61 27.79 17.15
C PRO A 435 -35.16 27.32 18.54
N GLY A 436 -34.01 27.83 18.99
CA GLY A 436 -33.40 27.46 20.26
C GLY A 436 -32.45 26.27 20.20
N ASN A 437 -32.43 25.51 19.10
CA ASN A 437 -31.47 24.42 18.92
C ASN A 437 -30.16 24.93 18.33
N THR A 438 -29.05 24.42 18.83
CA THR A 438 -27.69 24.68 18.32
C THR A 438 -27.24 23.61 17.30
N PHE A 439 -28.18 22.97 16.63
CA PHE A 439 -27.89 21.92 15.65
C PHE A 439 -28.97 21.89 14.56
N ILE A 440 -28.57 21.40 13.40
CA ILE A 440 -29.45 20.96 12.31
C ILE A 440 -29.21 19.48 12.01
N GLN A 441 -30.27 18.76 11.68
CA GLN A 441 -30.18 17.32 11.42
C GLN A 441 -30.41 17.04 9.94
N PHE A 442 -29.43 16.45 9.27
CA PHE A 442 -29.60 15.82 7.96
C PHE A 442 -29.36 14.32 8.07
N GLU A 443 -30.09 13.55 7.27
CA GLU A 443 -29.79 12.15 7.06
C GLU A 443 -28.66 12.05 6.02
N VAL A 444 -27.56 11.39 6.36
CA VAL A 444 -26.53 11.05 5.39
C VAL A 444 -27.03 9.81 4.63
N PRO A 445 -27.32 9.91 3.31
CA PRO A 445 -27.95 8.83 2.59
C PRO A 445 -26.99 7.65 2.51
N ALA A 446 -27.50 6.46 2.87
CA ALA A 446 -26.72 5.23 2.84
C ALA A 446 -26.25 4.84 1.42
N THR A 447 -26.81 5.48 0.38
CA THR A 447 -26.37 5.36 -1.02
C THR A 447 -25.04 6.07 -1.30
N GLY A 448 -24.56 6.91 -0.37
CA GLY A 448 -23.35 7.71 -0.53
C GLY A 448 -23.51 8.88 -1.50
N GLU A 449 -24.72 9.28 -1.90
CA GLU A 449 -24.91 10.32 -2.92
C GLU A 449 -24.59 11.74 -2.43
N MET A 450 -24.49 11.97 -1.12
CA MET A 450 -24.17 13.31 -0.60
C MET A 450 -22.72 13.71 -0.90
N ILE A 451 -22.55 14.82 -1.62
CA ILE A 451 -21.24 15.40 -1.97
C ILE A 451 -20.94 16.68 -1.19
N VAL A 452 -21.96 17.46 -0.84
CA VAL A 452 -21.79 18.68 -0.05
C VAL A 452 -22.78 18.71 1.09
N TYR A 453 -22.29 19.12 2.26
CA TYR A 453 -23.09 19.51 3.39
C TYR A 453 -22.69 20.91 3.83
N LEU A 454 -23.65 21.80 4.02
CA LEU A 454 -23.39 23.15 4.49
C LEU A 454 -24.44 23.60 5.49
N HIS A 455 -24.02 24.30 6.54
CA HIS A 455 -24.92 24.87 7.52
C HIS A 455 -24.36 26.16 8.14
N THR A 456 -25.24 26.89 8.83
CA THR A 456 -24.89 28.14 9.52
C THR A 456 -24.71 27.92 11.01
N HIS A 457 -23.64 28.45 11.56
CA HIS A 457 -23.48 28.68 12.99
C HIS A 457 -23.95 30.11 13.30
N PHE A 458 -25.12 30.25 13.95
CA PHE A 458 -25.70 31.55 14.27
C PHE A 458 -24.95 32.26 15.41
N ASN A 459 -25.24 33.55 15.62
CA ASN A 459 -24.66 34.39 16.65
C ASN A 459 -25.24 34.05 18.03
N GLY A 460 -24.69 33.02 18.67
CA GLY A 460 -25.07 32.57 20.01
C GLY A 460 -23.85 32.29 20.89
N THR A 461 -23.99 32.43 22.21
CA THR A 461 -22.89 32.24 23.17
C THR A 461 -22.37 30.80 23.22
N ASN A 462 -23.17 29.83 22.81
CA ASN A 462 -22.84 28.40 22.81
C ASN A 462 -22.49 27.88 21.42
N MET A 463 -22.36 28.78 20.43
CA MET A 463 -22.10 28.39 19.05
C MET A 463 -20.63 28.57 18.70
N MET A 464 -20.03 27.57 18.06
CA MET A 464 -18.64 27.69 17.61
C MET A 464 -18.53 28.55 16.35
N PRO A 465 -17.49 29.37 16.17
CA PRO A 465 -17.30 30.15 14.96
C PRO A 465 -16.90 29.31 13.72
N VAL A 466 -16.53 28.04 13.92
CA VAL A 466 -16.08 27.07 12.91
C VAL A 466 -16.57 25.66 13.28
N PHE A 467 -16.15 24.64 12.54
CA PHE A 467 -16.55 23.24 12.71
C PHE A 467 -16.36 22.68 14.12
N THR A 468 -17.39 22.01 14.60
CA THR A 468 -17.42 21.19 15.82
C THR A 468 -16.85 19.78 15.55
N PHE A 469 -16.71 18.97 16.59
CA PHE A 469 -16.37 17.55 16.47
C PHE A 469 -17.52 16.75 15.84
N GLU A 470 -18.77 17.12 16.12
CA GLU A 470 -19.96 16.54 15.50
C GLU A 470 -20.02 16.78 13.99
N ASP A 471 -19.52 17.94 13.54
CA ASP A 471 -19.35 18.24 12.11
C ASP A 471 -18.32 17.29 11.47
N LEU A 472 -17.18 17.06 12.14
CA LEU A 472 -16.17 16.10 11.70
C LEU A 472 -16.75 14.68 11.62
N MET A 473 -17.53 14.27 12.63
CA MET A 473 -18.23 12.99 12.63
C MET A 473 -19.18 12.88 11.43
N THR A 474 -19.99 13.91 11.17
CA THR A 474 -20.89 13.95 10.00
C THR A 474 -20.12 13.83 8.69
N PHE A 475 -19.00 14.54 8.56
CA PHE A 475 -18.13 14.46 7.39
C PHE A 475 -17.52 13.06 7.21
N ALA A 476 -17.12 12.41 8.30
CA ALA A 476 -16.67 11.02 8.29
C ALA A 476 -17.77 10.04 7.84
N SER A 477 -19.02 10.25 8.25
CA SER A 477 -20.15 9.43 7.77
C SER A 477 -20.39 9.60 6.28
N MET A 478 -20.35 10.83 5.76
CA MET A 478 -20.46 11.10 4.32
C MET A 478 -19.37 10.35 3.54
N TYR A 479 -18.14 10.37 4.05
CA TYR A 479 -17.02 9.64 3.49
C TYR A 479 -17.23 8.13 3.50
N GLN A 480 -17.59 7.55 4.64
CA GLN A 480 -17.77 6.10 4.77
C GLN A 480 -18.85 5.55 3.85
N TYR A 481 -20.01 6.21 3.75
CA TYR A 481 -21.05 5.77 2.83
C TYR A 481 -20.60 5.89 1.37
N ARG A 482 -19.78 6.88 1.01
CA ARG A 482 -19.22 6.97 -0.34
C ARG A 482 -18.23 5.85 -0.64
N VAL A 483 -17.30 5.58 0.27
CA VAL A 483 -16.34 4.46 0.12
C VAL A 483 -17.08 3.14 0.00
N TYR A 484 -18.05 2.89 0.90
CA TYR A 484 -18.85 1.67 0.92
C TYR A 484 -19.60 1.43 -0.40
N ASN A 485 -20.10 2.50 -1.03
CA ASN A 485 -20.81 2.42 -2.31
C ASN A 485 -19.92 2.66 -3.54
N HIS A 486 -18.58 2.58 -3.39
CA HIS A 486 -17.62 2.81 -4.47
C HIS A 486 -17.80 4.14 -5.22
N LYS A 487 -18.26 5.18 -4.52
CA LYS A 487 -18.45 6.53 -5.08
C LYS A 487 -17.20 7.40 -4.89
N PRO A 488 -16.89 8.32 -5.83
CA PRO A 488 -15.73 9.19 -5.69
C PRO A 488 -15.83 10.09 -4.45
N VAL A 489 -14.91 9.93 -3.49
CA VAL A 489 -14.82 10.74 -2.26
C VAL A 489 -14.25 12.14 -2.50
N THR A 490 -13.77 12.40 -3.71
CA THR A 490 -13.09 13.64 -4.12
C THR A 490 -14.01 14.85 -4.19
N LYS A 491 -15.30 14.59 -4.38
CA LYS A 491 -16.35 15.61 -4.43
C LYS A 491 -16.80 16.05 -3.03
N LEU A 492 -16.36 15.37 -1.97
CA LEU A 492 -16.76 15.68 -0.61
C LEU A 492 -16.20 17.02 -0.16
N THR A 493 -17.08 17.93 0.22
CA THR A 493 -16.71 19.17 0.90
C THR A 493 -17.79 19.54 1.89
N MET A 494 -17.41 19.96 3.08
CA MET A 494 -18.34 20.45 4.08
C MET A 494 -18.09 21.94 4.34
N TYR A 495 -19.14 22.73 4.49
CA TYR A 495 -19.04 24.17 4.71
C TYR A 495 -19.76 24.60 6.00
N VAL A 496 -19.18 25.56 6.71
CA VAL A 496 -19.83 26.27 7.83
C VAL A 496 -19.83 27.76 7.53
N ILE A 497 -20.98 28.39 7.69
CA ILE A 497 -21.14 29.85 7.60
C ILE A 497 -21.36 30.39 9.01
N SER A 498 -20.54 31.34 9.45
CA SER A 498 -20.69 31.98 10.76
C SER A 498 -20.42 33.49 10.66
N PRO A 499 -20.65 34.27 11.73
CA PRO A 499 -20.20 35.66 11.79
C PRO A 499 -18.70 35.85 11.54
N SER A 500 -17.89 34.79 11.71
CA SER A 500 -16.44 34.81 11.47
C SER A 500 -16.05 34.60 10.00
N GLY A 501 -17.01 34.24 9.14
CA GLY A 501 -16.83 34.02 7.70
C GLY A 501 -17.39 32.67 7.23
N VAL A 502 -17.02 32.31 6.00
CA VAL A 502 -17.35 31.00 5.41
C VAL A 502 -16.10 30.12 5.46
N PHE A 503 -16.26 28.93 6.02
CA PHE A 503 -15.21 27.94 6.18
C PHE A 503 -15.55 26.66 5.43
N ALA A 504 -14.53 25.91 5.02
CA ALA A 504 -14.69 24.59 4.42
C ALA A 504 -13.73 23.56 5.05
N MET A 505 -14.19 22.32 5.20
CA MET A 505 -13.35 21.14 5.46
C MET A 505 -13.15 20.37 4.16
N VAL A 506 -11.88 20.02 3.88
CA VAL A 506 -11.48 19.25 2.70
C VAL A 506 -10.52 18.14 3.11
N ILE A 507 -10.68 16.95 2.55
CA ILE A 507 -9.75 15.83 2.74
C ILE A 507 -8.45 16.13 1.99
N GLU A 508 -7.35 16.30 2.73
CA GLU A 508 -6.01 16.54 2.21
C GLU A 508 -5.17 15.28 2.12
N ASP A 509 -5.31 14.40 3.12
CA ASP A 509 -4.65 13.10 3.20
C ASP A 509 -5.71 12.02 3.29
N LEU A 510 -6.03 11.43 2.13
CA LEU A 510 -7.06 10.41 2.01
C LEU A 510 -6.71 9.15 2.81
N ALA A 511 -5.45 8.70 2.81
CA ALA A 511 -5.05 7.49 3.50
C ALA A 511 -5.17 7.66 5.03
N LYS A 512 -4.77 8.83 5.53
CA LYS A 512 -4.94 9.19 6.92
C LYS A 512 -6.41 9.31 7.31
N PHE A 513 -7.22 9.99 6.50
CA PHE A 513 -8.64 10.12 6.79
C PHE A 513 -9.36 8.76 6.72
N ASP A 514 -9.03 7.89 5.77
CA ASP A 514 -9.59 6.54 5.70
C ASP A 514 -9.33 5.74 6.99
N THR A 515 -8.11 5.83 7.50
CA THR A 515 -7.70 5.18 8.75
C THR A 515 -8.37 5.80 9.98
N ASP A 516 -8.48 7.12 10.04
CA ASP A 516 -8.92 7.83 11.25
C ASP A 516 -10.44 8.12 11.29
N ALA A 517 -11.12 8.16 10.15
CA ALA A 517 -12.54 8.54 10.04
C ALA A 517 -13.47 7.55 10.75
N TYR A 518 -13.13 6.26 10.87
CA TYR A 518 -13.98 5.32 11.61
C TYR A 518 -13.85 5.48 13.13
N ARG A 519 -12.70 5.98 13.61
CA ARG A 519 -12.36 6.06 15.02
C ARG A 519 -13.23 7.08 15.75
N VAL A 520 -13.68 8.14 15.05
CA VAL A 520 -14.58 9.16 15.61
C VAL A 520 -15.97 8.62 15.96
N TRP A 521 -16.35 7.45 15.44
CA TRP A 521 -17.60 6.75 15.73
C TRP A 521 -17.41 5.53 16.66
N GLY A 522 -16.17 5.19 17.00
CA GLY A 522 -15.82 4.00 17.77
C GLY A 522 -15.58 4.27 19.27
N GLU A 523 -14.92 3.30 19.92
CA GLU A 523 -14.57 3.38 21.35
C GLU A 523 -13.62 4.53 21.69
N GLU A 524 -12.88 5.04 20.70
CA GLU A 524 -11.94 6.16 20.86
C GLU A 524 -12.59 7.53 20.73
N ARG A 525 -13.90 7.61 20.47
CA ARG A 525 -14.63 8.87 20.26
C ARG A 525 -14.32 9.91 21.33
N ASP A 526 -14.53 9.57 22.59
CA ASP A 526 -14.38 10.52 23.71
C ASP A 526 -12.94 11.02 23.85
N PHE A 527 -11.96 10.15 23.56
CA PHE A 527 -10.54 10.52 23.55
C PHE A 527 -10.24 11.49 22.41
N LEU A 528 -10.72 11.20 21.19
CA LEU A 528 -10.51 12.03 20.01
C LEU A 528 -11.21 13.38 20.14
N GLU A 529 -12.40 13.42 20.73
CA GLU A 529 -13.13 14.66 21.03
C GLU A 529 -12.36 15.50 22.08
N ALA A 530 -11.85 14.85 23.12
CA ALA A 530 -11.02 15.54 24.11
C ALA A 530 -9.72 16.09 23.51
N GLU A 531 -9.12 15.36 22.57
CA GLU A 531 -7.96 15.82 21.82
C GLU A 531 -8.29 16.96 20.85
N TYR A 532 -9.46 16.91 20.21
CA TYR A 532 -9.94 17.92 19.25
C TYR A 532 -10.15 19.28 19.92
N TYR A 533 -10.56 19.29 21.20
CA TYR A 533 -10.82 20.49 22.00
C TYR A 533 -9.79 20.74 23.12
N ALA A 534 -8.62 20.11 23.05
CA ALA A 534 -7.66 20.03 24.15
C ALA A 534 -7.26 21.40 24.72
N ASP A 535 -7.02 22.42 23.88
CA ASP A 535 -6.61 23.75 24.34
C ASP A 535 -7.80 24.66 24.68
N LEU A 536 -8.99 24.40 24.13
CA LEU A 536 -10.21 25.14 24.46
C LEU A 536 -10.74 24.77 25.85
N LYS A 537 -10.55 23.52 26.29
CA LYS A 537 -10.90 23.08 27.65
C LYS A 537 -10.02 23.71 28.73
N LYS A 538 -8.79 24.12 28.39
CA LYS A 538 -7.85 24.75 29.34
C LYS A 538 -8.08 26.25 29.52
N ASN A 539 -8.77 26.89 28.57
CA ASN A 539 -8.93 28.34 28.54
C ASN A 539 -10.41 28.72 28.81
N PRO A 540 -10.73 29.39 29.94
CA PRO A 540 -12.10 29.76 30.26
C PRO A 540 -12.65 30.89 29.37
N THR A 541 -11.79 31.58 28.61
CA THR A 541 -12.17 32.65 27.67
C THR A 541 -11.72 32.27 26.25
N ASN A 542 -12.60 31.58 25.54
CA ASN A 542 -12.35 31.18 24.16
C ASN A 542 -12.70 32.34 23.21
N THR A 543 -11.69 33.12 22.82
CA THR A 543 -11.84 34.07 21.70
C THR A 543 -12.04 33.31 20.40
N ILE A 544 -12.63 33.95 19.40
CA ILE A 544 -12.85 33.36 18.06
C ILE A 544 -11.52 32.88 17.46
N GLU A 545 -10.45 33.66 17.62
CA GLU A 545 -9.11 33.32 17.12
C GLU A 545 -8.55 32.07 17.81
N ASN A 546 -8.79 31.90 19.11
CA ASN A 546 -8.37 30.71 19.83
C ASN A 546 -9.12 29.45 19.36
N VAL A 547 -10.42 29.58 19.07
CA VAL A 547 -11.19 28.46 18.49
C VAL A 547 -10.66 28.12 17.10
N ILE A 548 -10.52 29.10 16.20
CA ILE A 548 -9.99 28.86 14.85
C ILE A 548 -8.60 28.21 14.92
N LYS A 549 -7.75 28.66 15.84
CA LYS A 549 -6.41 28.09 16.08
C LYS A 549 -6.47 26.63 16.48
N GLU A 550 -7.30 26.28 17.47
CA GLU A 550 -7.42 24.89 17.91
C GLU A 550 -7.92 23.99 16.78
N ILE A 551 -8.94 24.42 16.05
CA ILE A 551 -9.51 23.62 14.97
C ILE A 551 -8.52 23.46 13.80
N SER A 552 -7.74 24.50 13.48
CA SER A 552 -6.66 24.42 12.49
C SER A 552 -5.52 23.48 12.91
N LYS A 553 -5.33 23.26 14.22
CA LYS A 553 -4.34 22.33 14.80
C LYS A 553 -4.87 20.90 14.84
N SER A 554 -6.17 20.73 15.13
CA SER A 554 -6.79 19.41 15.32
C SER A 554 -7.13 18.71 14.02
N LEU A 555 -7.71 19.40 13.03
CA LEU A 555 -8.16 18.77 11.77
C LEU A 555 -7.06 18.02 10.97
N PRO A 556 -5.81 18.52 10.86
CA PRO A 556 -4.75 17.79 10.18
C PRO A 556 -4.44 16.42 10.78
N LYS A 557 -4.76 16.19 12.07
CA LYS A 557 -4.63 14.87 12.71
C LYS A 557 -5.59 13.83 12.16
N PHE A 558 -6.60 14.25 11.39
CA PHE A 558 -7.53 13.38 10.66
C PHE A 558 -7.28 13.44 9.15
N GLY A 559 -6.22 14.09 8.68
CA GLY A 559 -6.00 14.28 7.23
C GLY A 559 -6.93 15.32 6.59
N ILE A 560 -7.50 16.23 7.39
CA ILE A 560 -8.40 17.29 6.93
C ILE A 560 -7.73 18.66 7.02
N GLY A 561 -7.94 19.49 6.01
CA GLY A 561 -7.56 20.90 6.00
C GLY A 561 -8.74 21.82 6.31
N LEU A 562 -8.46 22.92 6.99
CA LEU A 562 -9.40 24.01 7.22
C LEU A 562 -9.18 25.14 6.22
N TYR A 563 -10.24 25.56 5.55
CA TYR A 563 -10.20 26.61 4.53
C TYR A 563 -11.11 27.75 4.92
N LYS A 564 -10.71 28.99 4.64
CA LYS A 564 -11.52 30.20 4.82
C LYS A 564 -11.69 30.93 3.49
N ALA A 565 -12.92 31.26 3.14
CA ALA A 565 -13.21 32.06 1.96
C ALA A 565 -12.95 33.55 2.22
N ASN A 566 -12.62 34.28 1.17
CA ASN A 566 -12.73 35.73 1.17
C ASN A 566 -14.21 36.17 1.13
N ALA A 567 -14.48 37.45 1.40
CA ALA A 567 -15.84 37.96 1.60
C ALA A 567 -16.80 37.73 0.40
N ASN A 568 -16.26 37.69 -0.83
CA ASN A 568 -17.03 37.51 -2.06
C ASN A 568 -16.99 36.07 -2.61
N LEU A 569 -16.42 35.11 -1.87
CA LEU A 569 -16.28 33.70 -2.26
C LEU A 569 -15.59 33.51 -3.62
N THR A 570 -14.67 34.41 -3.99
CA THR A 570 -13.84 34.27 -5.21
C THR A 570 -12.47 33.66 -4.92
N GLY A 571 -12.06 33.62 -3.65
CA GLY A 571 -10.78 33.11 -3.22
C GLY A 571 -10.89 32.39 -1.88
N TRP A 572 -9.98 31.45 -1.68
CA TRP A 572 -9.87 30.65 -0.47
C TRP A 572 -8.45 30.73 0.07
N SER A 573 -8.31 30.59 1.38
CA SER A 573 -7.01 30.42 2.04
C SER A 573 -7.05 29.21 2.95
N ARG A 574 -6.00 28.38 2.90
CA ARG A 574 -5.80 27.30 3.87
C ARG A 574 -5.34 27.90 5.19
N LEU A 575 -6.05 27.59 6.28
CA LEU A 575 -5.67 27.97 7.63
C LEU A 575 -4.71 26.92 8.19
N THR A 576 -3.47 27.32 8.45
CA THR A 576 -2.40 26.43 8.90
C THR A 576 -1.92 26.85 10.28
N TYR A 577 -1.96 25.92 11.24
CA TYR A 577 -1.36 26.13 12.55
C TYR A 577 0.17 25.96 12.46
N ASP A 578 0.91 26.95 12.95
CA ASP A 578 2.36 26.88 13.11
C ASP A 578 2.72 26.64 14.58
N PRO A 579 3.29 25.46 14.93
CA PRO A 579 3.64 25.14 16.31
C PRO A 579 4.77 26.03 16.87
N ASN A 580 5.58 26.68 16.03
CA ASN A 580 6.69 27.52 16.48
C ASN A 580 6.22 28.89 16.95
N THR A 581 5.27 29.48 16.24
CA THR A 581 4.68 30.78 16.58
C THR A 581 3.42 30.66 17.43
N ASN A 582 2.85 29.46 17.53
CA ASN A 582 1.55 29.19 18.15
C ASN A 582 0.43 30.07 17.55
N GLN A 583 0.52 30.31 16.24
CA GLN A 583 -0.43 31.14 15.48
C GLN A 583 -1.00 30.36 14.30
N THR A 584 -2.16 30.81 13.84
CA THR A 584 -2.75 30.35 12.58
C THR A 584 -2.43 31.34 11.48
N THR A 585 -1.85 30.83 10.39
CA THR A 585 -1.58 31.61 9.18
C THR A 585 -2.55 31.24 8.08
N ALA A 586 -2.97 32.23 7.30
CA ALA A 586 -3.80 32.01 6.12
C ALA A 586 -2.89 31.96 4.89
N VAL A 587 -2.78 30.80 4.26
CA VAL A 587 -2.02 30.61 3.02
C VAL A 587 -3.00 30.70 1.84
N PRO A 588 -2.92 31.74 1.00
CA PRO A 588 -3.82 31.88 -0.14
C PRO A 588 -3.74 30.67 -1.09
N CYS A 589 -4.91 30.21 -1.55
CA CYS A 589 -5.03 29.25 -2.65
C CYS A 589 -4.85 30.00 -3.98
N ASN A 590 -3.60 30.36 -4.30
CA ASN A 590 -3.22 31.04 -5.55
C ASN A 590 -3.04 30.07 -6.71
#